data_AF-A0A162J648-F1
#
_entry.id   AF-A0A162J648-F1
#
_cell.length_a   1.000
_cell.length_b   1.000
_cell.length_c   1.000
_cell.angle_alpha   90.00
_cell.angle_beta   90.00
_cell.angle_gamma   90.00
#
_symmetry.space_group_name_H-M   'P 1'
#
loop_
_entity.id
_entity.type
_entity.pdbx_description
1 polymer ?
#
loop_
_entity_poly.entity_id
_entity_poly.type
_entity_poly.pdbx_seq_one_letter_code
_entity_poly.pdbx_strand_id
1 'polypeptide(L)'
;MLPSAFSVRHVASSFAVLGFVAAAGFARLAAADCECGYSATIDDDVQFFTDLIESDFAHLPDIATNTDWIRQAFNVTSTVDRGNYGEMYSVDNMRTQLSSGGKGNGQASSGQSAGLELTVKADLVGGMVPVSEIDTNRTDIMYGTFRAGMKLTNVSGTCSAFFWYFNDTQEIDMEFLSKEYNATNSSYPVNLVLQSRQAAEQGYNALDTGNYVVAYLPFDPTEDFHEYRIDFLPYEVIFYADNEVLATMDSGAVPTHPGHLVLQQWSNGNPLWSGGPPAHDSITTVSYVKAYFNSSSPQRQKDWALRCHDPDAPNAICPIPEATTSNASPTGWFFTYQNNMTNNQTVSGRDTSAGARPFSGTLVWSVLAVAFAIVGWELDVW
;
A
#
# COMPACT_ATOMS: atom_id res chain seq x y z
N MET A 1 24.52 -96.04 7.74
CA MET A 1 24.16 -96.47 9.11
C MET A 1 24.36 -95.27 10.02
N LEU A 2 23.27 -94.69 10.52
CA LEU A 2 23.26 -93.79 11.69
C LEU A 2 23.25 -94.64 12.96
N PRO A 3 23.80 -94.15 14.08
CA PRO A 3 22.95 -93.56 15.15
C PRO A 3 23.64 -92.35 15.88
N SER A 4 22.95 -91.21 16.10
CA SER A 4 22.30 -90.72 17.36
C SER A 4 23.24 -90.51 18.57
N ALA A 5 23.11 -89.57 19.51
CA ALA A 5 22.33 -88.36 19.80
C ALA A 5 22.79 -87.82 21.20
N PHE A 6 22.22 -86.70 21.67
CA PHE A 6 22.26 -86.03 23.01
C PHE A 6 23.35 -84.94 23.23
N SER A 7 23.12 -83.78 23.88
CA SER A 7 21.91 -83.07 24.37
C SER A 7 22.31 -81.77 25.12
N VAL A 8 21.68 -80.63 24.74
CA VAL A 8 21.07 -79.55 25.59
C VAL A 8 21.96 -78.63 26.46
N ARG A 9 21.96 -77.31 26.19
CA ARG A 9 21.22 -76.26 26.94
C ARG A 9 21.31 -74.87 26.28
N HIS A 10 20.16 -74.22 26.21
CA HIS A 10 19.92 -72.82 25.82
C HIS A 10 20.61 -71.81 26.77
N VAL A 11 21.10 -70.69 26.22
CA VAL A 11 20.74 -69.34 26.70
C VAL A 11 20.70 -68.40 25.48
N ALA A 12 19.53 -67.79 25.27
CA ALA A 12 19.27 -66.74 24.30
C ALA A 12 19.88 -65.42 24.75
N SER A 13 20.35 -64.59 23.81
CA SER A 13 20.31 -63.12 23.93
C SER A 13 20.57 -62.50 22.56
N SER A 14 19.49 -62.33 21.81
CA SER A 14 19.40 -61.46 20.65
C SER A 14 19.41 -60.01 21.14
N PHE A 15 20.50 -59.28 20.93
CA PHE A 15 20.45 -57.82 20.94
C PHE A 15 20.27 -57.35 19.50
N ALA A 16 19.01 -57.30 19.08
CA ALA A 16 18.61 -56.47 17.95
C ALA A 16 18.80 -55.02 18.38
N VAL A 17 19.79 -54.34 17.79
CA VAL A 17 19.91 -52.89 17.87
C VAL A 17 18.75 -52.33 17.05
N LEU A 18 17.62 -52.06 17.70
CA LEU A 18 16.60 -51.17 17.16
C LEU A 18 17.23 -49.77 17.09
N GLY A 19 17.76 -49.43 15.92
CA GLY A 19 17.99 -48.05 15.56
C GLY A 19 16.65 -47.34 15.47
N PHE A 20 16.20 -46.76 16.58
CA PHE A 20 15.22 -45.68 16.53
C PHE A 20 15.92 -44.49 15.89
N VAL A 21 15.84 -44.39 14.56
CA VAL A 21 15.93 -43.08 13.92
C VAL A 21 14.68 -42.35 14.37
N ALA A 22 14.80 -41.58 15.44
CA ALA A 22 13.86 -40.52 15.72
C ALA A 22 13.94 -39.60 14.50
N ALA A 23 12.99 -39.74 13.58
CA ALA A 23 12.67 -38.68 12.64
C ALA A 23 12.22 -37.50 13.51
N ALA A 24 13.17 -36.68 13.90
CA ALA A 24 12.89 -35.34 14.35
C ALA A 24 12.25 -34.66 13.14
N GLY A 25 10.93 -34.74 13.07
CA GLY A 25 10.15 -33.90 12.18
C GLY A 25 10.62 -32.49 12.46
N PHE A 26 11.27 -31.88 11.48
CA PHE A 26 11.43 -30.44 11.45
C PHE A 26 10.01 -29.88 11.36
N ALA A 27 9.34 -29.75 12.51
CA ALA A 27 8.26 -28.81 12.64
C ALA A 27 8.93 -27.46 12.36
N ARG A 28 8.78 -26.95 11.14
CA ARG A 28 9.12 -25.57 10.79
C ARG A 28 8.16 -24.70 11.58
N LEU A 29 8.47 -24.50 12.86
CA LEU A 29 7.72 -23.66 13.78
C LEU A 29 8.10 -22.20 13.50
N ALA A 30 7.44 -21.66 12.47
CA ALA A 30 6.84 -20.34 12.39
C ALA A 30 6.45 -20.13 10.92
N ALA A 31 5.25 -20.57 10.53
CA ALA A 31 4.59 -19.92 9.40
C ALA A 31 4.38 -18.47 9.84
N ALA A 32 4.86 -17.50 9.06
CA ALA A 32 4.39 -16.13 9.21
C ALA A 32 2.87 -16.14 8.96
N ASP A 33 2.10 -15.20 9.51
CA ASP A 33 0.70 -15.05 9.09
C ASP A 33 0.69 -14.16 7.83
N CYS A 34 -0.31 -14.31 6.97
CA CYS A 34 -0.49 -13.50 5.75
C CYS A 34 0.69 -13.56 4.77
N GLU A 35 1.52 -14.61 4.85
CA GLU A 35 2.71 -14.79 4.02
C GLU A 35 2.38 -14.96 2.54
N CYS A 36 1.19 -15.52 2.24
CA CYS A 36 0.67 -15.59 0.90
C CYS A 36 0.00 -14.28 0.48
N GLY A 37 -0.66 -13.56 1.38
CA GLY A 37 -1.15 -12.21 1.08
C GLY A 37 -2.44 -11.87 1.80
N TYR A 38 -3.24 -11.05 1.14
CA TYR A 38 -4.42 -10.40 1.68
C TYR A 38 -5.63 -10.67 0.78
N SER A 39 -6.81 -10.80 1.37
CA SER A 39 -8.04 -11.00 0.59
C SER A 39 -9.11 -9.98 0.94
N ALA A 40 -9.93 -9.61 -0.05
CA ALA A 40 -11.15 -8.84 0.13
C ALA A 40 -12.28 -9.50 -0.63
N THR A 41 -13.51 -9.39 -0.13
CA THR A 41 -14.70 -9.73 -0.91
C THR A 41 -15.18 -8.49 -1.63
N ILE A 42 -15.12 -8.51 -2.96
CA ILE A 42 -15.52 -7.42 -3.84
C ILE A 42 -16.54 -8.01 -4.82
N ASP A 43 -17.75 -7.45 -4.84
CA ASP A 43 -18.88 -7.94 -5.63
C ASP A 43 -19.13 -9.46 -5.50
N ASP A 44 -19.22 -9.92 -4.25
CA ASP A 44 -19.38 -11.33 -3.84
C ASP A 44 -18.22 -12.28 -4.20
N ASP A 45 -17.21 -11.80 -4.92
CA ASP A 45 -16.01 -12.56 -5.28
C ASP A 45 -14.84 -12.26 -4.33
N VAL A 46 -14.08 -13.31 -3.99
CA VAL A 46 -12.87 -13.16 -3.17
C VAL A 46 -11.71 -12.77 -4.07
N GLN A 47 -11.26 -11.53 -3.94
CA GLN A 47 -10.08 -10.98 -4.59
C GLN A 47 -8.85 -11.19 -3.69
N PHE A 48 -7.68 -11.34 -4.32
CA PHE A 48 -6.43 -11.67 -3.64
C PHE A 48 -5.28 -10.75 -4.04
N PHE A 49 -4.57 -10.25 -3.04
CA PHE A 49 -3.52 -9.26 -3.16
C PHE A 49 -2.23 -9.73 -2.50
N THR A 50 -1.09 -9.49 -3.16
CA THR A 50 0.22 -10.05 -2.76
C THR A 50 1.11 -9.04 -2.06
N ASP A 51 0.79 -7.75 -2.24
CA ASP A 51 1.54 -6.59 -1.79
C ASP A 51 0.64 -5.66 -1.00
N LEU A 52 1.26 -4.82 -0.15
CA LEU A 52 0.57 -3.76 0.55
C LEU A 52 1.42 -2.47 0.61
N ILE A 53 0.74 -1.34 0.75
CA ILE A 53 1.26 -0.08 1.30
C ILE A 53 0.29 0.33 2.40
N GLU A 54 0.80 0.49 3.61
CA GLU A 54 0.02 0.98 4.75
C GLU A 54 0.74 2.20 5.33
N SER A 55 0.04 3.31 5.43
CA SER A 55 0.58 4.57 5.97
C SER A 55 -0.40 5.14 6.97
N ASP A 56 0.04 5.25 8.23
CA ASP A 56 -0.71 5.88 9.31
C ASP A 56 -0.14 7.29 9.53
N PHE A 57 -0.68 8.26 8.77
CA PHE A 57 -0.19 9.63 8.81
C PHE A 57 -0.53 10.34 10.12
N ALA A 58 -1.56 9.90 10.85
CA ALA A 58 -1.91 10.44 12.16
C ALA A 58 -0.84 10.17 13.23
N HIS A 59 -0.03 9.13 13.03
CA HIS A 59 1.08 8.74 13.91
C HIS A 59 2.46 8.87 13.26
N LEU A 60 2.55 9.44 12.04
CA LEU A 60 3.80 9.69 11.34
C LEU A 60 4.37 11.07 11.75
N PRO A 61 5.56 11.14 12.39
CA PRO A 61 6.12 12.41 12.85
C PRO A 61 6.45 13.38 11.72
N ASP A 62 7.01 12.86 10.62
CA ASP A 62 7.42 13.63 9.46
C ASP A 62 7.26 12.79 8.20
N ILE A 63 6.46 13.27 7.26
CA ILE A 63 6.25 12.64 5.95
C ILE A 63 7.55 12.45 5.18
N ALA A 64 8.57 13.30 5.40
CA ALA A 64 9.88 13.16 4.77
C ALA A 64 10.61 11.85 5.14
N THR A 65 10.22 11.20 6.25
CA THR A 65 10.82 9.94 6.72
C THR A 65 10.15 8.71 6.14
N ASN A 66 9.00 8.85 5.49
CA ASN A 66 8.29 7.75 4.86
C ASN A 66 8.92 7.42 3.50
N THR A 67 9.20 6.15 3.26
CA THR A 67 9.85 5.66 2.02
C THR A 67 8.88 5.14 0.97
N ASP A 68 7.61 4.96 1.33
CA ASP A 68 6.55 4.50 0.43
C ASP A 68 6.01 5.66 -0.40
N TRP A 69 6.29 6.91 -0.02
CA TRP A 69 5.77 8.11 -0.66
C TRP A 69 6.87 9.08 -1.12
N ILE A 70 6.65 9.72 -2.27
CA ILE A 70 7.49 10.77 -2.84
C ILE A 70 6.70 12.07 -2.83
N ARG A 71 7.21 13.07 -2.11
CA ARG A 71 6.65 14.43 -2.12
C ARG A 71 7.05 15.15 -3.39
N GLN A 72 6.08 15.75 -4.07
CA GLN A 72 6.31 16.37 -5.36
C GLN A 72 6.71 17.84 -5.26
N ALA A 73 7.59 18.26 -6.17
CA ALA A 73 8.04 19.65 -6.31
C ALA A 73 8.34 19.98 -7.77
N PHE A 74 7.37 20.58 -8.45
CA PHE A 74 7.46 21.02 -9.84
C PHE A 74 6.43 22.12 -10.10
N ASN A 75 6.56 22.81 -11.24
CA ASN A 75 5.58 23.81 -11.65
C ASN A 75 4.92 23.37 -12.94
N VAL A 76 3.63 23.64 -13.05
CA VAL A 76 2.87 23.47 -14.29
C VAL A 76 2.25 24.80 -14.68
N THR A 77 2.26 25.07 -15.98
CA THR A 77 1.79 26.37 -16.50
C THR A 77 0.29 26.34 -16.72
N SER A 78 -0.37 27.49 -16.60
CA SER A 78 -1.82 27.62 -16.86
C SER A 78 -2.28 27.08 -18.21
N THR A 79 -1.41 27.13 -19.22
CA THR A 79 -1.70 26.58 -20.56
C THR A 79 -1.76 25.06 -20.56
N VAL A 80 -0.90 24.39 -19.78
CA VAL A 80 -0.85 22.93 -19.66
C VAL A 80 -1.99 22.44 -18.76
N ASP A 81 -2.19 23.08 -17.61
CA ASP A 81 -3.27 22.69 -16.68
C ASP A 81 -4.67 23.10 -17.15
N ARG A 82 -4.73 23.94 -18.19
CA ARG A 82 -5.98 24.49 -18.76
C ARG A 82 -6.77 25.27 -17.69
N GLY A 83 -6.03 25.98 -16.84
CA GLY A 83 -6.55 26.86 -15.80
C GLY A 83 -6.35 28.33 -16.12
N ASN A 84 -6.94 29.21 -15.32
CA ASN A 84 -6.64 30.64 -15.36
C ASN A 84 -5.27 30.95 -14.74
N TYR A 85 -4.78 30.06 -13.87
CA TYR A 85 -3.51 30.14 -13.16
C TYR A 85 -2.71 28.86 -13.40
N GLY A 86 -1.39 28.94 -13.27
CA GLY A 86 -0.55 27.74 -13.23
C GLY A 86 -0.49 27.18 -11.81
N GLU A 87 0.10 26.01 -11.67
CA GLU A 87 0.24 25.30 -10.40
C GLU A 87 1.71 25.23 -9.97
N MET A 88 1.95 25.45 -8.69
CA MET A 88 3.28 25.34 -8.07
C MET A 88 3.21 24.27 -6.99
N TYR A 89 3.58 23.05 -7.35
CA TYR A 89 3.68 21.94 -6.42
C TYR A 89 4.89 22.15 -5.53
N SER A 90 4.66 22.15 -4.21
CA SER A 90 5.72 22.37 -3.23
C SER A 90 5.61 21.39 -2.09
N VAL A 91 6.75 20.80 -1.71
CA VAL A 91 6.84 19.95 -0.52
C VAL A 91 6.53 20.70 0.77
N ASP A 92 6.68 22.03 0.79
CA ASP A 92 6.36 22.87 1.94
C ASP A 92 4.86 23.03 2.18
N ASN A 93 4.03 22.68 1.18
CA ASN A 93 2.57 22.66 1.31
C ASN A 93 2.04 21.34 1.88
N MET A 94 2.93 20.50 2.40
CA MET A 94 2.61 19.24 3.07
C MET A 94 3.23 19.19 4.46
N ARG A 95 2.41 18.86 5.47
CA ARG A 95 2.90 18.68 6.85
C ARG A 95 2.11 17.61 7.59
N THR A 96 2.77 16.90 8.49
CA THR A 96 2.14 15.92 9.37
C THR A 96 1.71 16.56 10.69
N GLN A 97 0.45 16.36 11.06
CA GLN A 97 -0.11 16.71 12.36
C GLN A 97 -0.21 15.45 13.21
N LEU A 98 0.59 15.39 14.27
CA LEU A 98 0.64 14.22 15.16
C LEU A 98 -0.54 14.17 16.12
N SER A 99 -1.13 12.99 16.28
CA SER A 99 -2.18 12.75 17.27
C SER A 99 -1.70 13.00 18.71
N SER A 100 -2.48 13.74 19.48
CA SER A 100 -2.22 14.02 20.91
C SER A 100 -2.72 12.89 21.81
N GLY A 101 -1.97 11.78 21.87
CA GLY A 101 -2.17 10.71 22.86
C GLY A 101 -2.69 9.40 22.26
N GLY A 102 -2.17 8.28 22.79
CA GLY A 102 -2.10 6.98 22.11
C GLY A 102 -3.41 6.24 21.76
N LYS A 103 -4.61 6.81 22.00
CA LYS A 103 -5.91 6.33 21.52
C LYS A 103 -6.95 7.48 21.66
N GLY A 104 -7.24 8.23 20.60
CA GLY A 104 -8.34 9.22 20.66
C GLY A 104 -8.56 10.07 19.40
N ASN A 105 -9.63 9.73 18.66
CA ASN A 105 -10.42 10.60 17.77
C ASN A 105 -9.72 11.34 16.62
N GLY A 106 -8.49 10.98 16.23
CA GLY A 106 -7.83 11.61 15.08
C GLY A 106 -7.60 13.11 15.28
N GLN A 107 -7.43 13.59 16.52
CA GLN A 107 -7.08 14.99 16.81
C GLN A 107 -5.60 15.13 17.19
N ALA A 108 -4.98 16.17 16.66
CA ALA A 108 -3.62 16.59 16.95
C ALA A 108 -3.55 17.51 18.18
N SER A 109 -2.37 17.65 18.75
CA SER A 109 -2.12 18.51 19.93
C SER A 109 -2.46 19.98 19.72
N SER A 110 -2.48 20.41 18.46
CA SER A 110 -2.91 21.74 18.01
C SER A 110 -4.43 21.95 18.03
N GLY A 111 -5.23 20.91 18.29
CA GLY A 111 -6.68 20.91 18.14
C GLY A 111 -7.17 20.69 16.70
N GLN A 112 -6.24 20.59 15.73
CA GLN A 112 -6.53 20.24 14.33
C GLN A 112 -6.70 18.72 14.16
N SER A 113 -7.18 18.28 13.00
CA SER A 113 -7.19 16.86 12.65
C SER A 113 -5.75 16.31 12.50
N ALA A 114 -5.48 15.15 13.08
CA ALA A 114 -4.21 14.44 12.95
C ALA A 114 -4.14 13.72 11.61
N GLY A 115 -2.98 13.78 10.95
CA GLY A 115 -2.78 13.23 9.61
C GLY A 115 -1.81 14.07 8.77
N LEU A 116 -1.68 13.69 7.51
CA LEU A 116 -0.97 14.45 6.49
C LEU A 116 -1.90 15.55 5.96
N GLU A 117 -1.53 16.81 6.17
CA GLU A 117 -2.22 17.95 5.59
C GLU A 117 -1.65 18.24 4.20
N LEU A 118 -2.53 18.27 3.20
CA LEU A 118 -2.30 18.71 1.84
C LEU A 118 -2.91 20.11 1.68
N THR A 119 -2.11 21.10 1.30
CA THR A 119 -2.49 22.53 1.35
C THR A 119 -2.47 23.18 -0.02
N VAL A 120 -3.55 23.89 -0.35
CA VAL A 120 -3.55 24.94 -1.39
C VAL A 120 -3.46 26.29 -0.71
N LYS A 121 -2.54 27.13 -1.17
CA LYS A 121 -2.36 28.50 -0.64
C LYS A 121 -3.29 29.48 -1.34
N ALA A 122 -3.83 30.45 -0.61
CA ALA A 122 -4.62 31.53 -1.18
C ALA A 122 -3.77 32.52 -1.99
N ASP A 123 -2.58 32.83 -1.49
CA ASP A 123 -1.68 33.79 -2.12
C ASP A 123 -0.93 33.16 -3.29
N LEU A 124 -1.01 33.82 -4.44
CA LEU A 124 -0.28 33.44 -5.65
C LEU A 124 1.22 33.70 -5.50
N VAL A 125 2.05 32.79 -6.02
CA VAL A 125 3.49 32.97 -6.14
C VAL A 125 3.86 32.98 -7.61
N GLY A 126 4.31 34.13 -8.12
CA GLY A 126 4.66 34.28 -9.53
C GLY A 126 3.49 34.06 -10.50
N GLY A 127 2.25 34.31 -10.06
CA GLY A 127 1.04 34.07 -10.86
C GLY A 127 0.57 32.61 -10.89
N MET A 128 1.19 31.73 -10.09
CA MET A 128 0.81 30.34 -9.90
C MET A 128 0.19 30.14 -8.52
N VAL A 129 -0.72 29.18 -8.40
CA VAL A 129 -1.29 28.74 -7.14
C VAL A 129 -0.34 27.72 -6.51
N PRO A 130 0.16 27.93 -5.29
CA PRO A 130 0.89 26.90 -4.57
C PRO A 130 -0.05 25.77 -4.14
N VAL A 131 0.28 24.54 -4.53
CA VAL A 131 -0.52 23.32 -4.34
C VAL A 131 0.34 22.19 -3.73
N SER A 132 -0.25 21.03 -3.47
CA SER A 132 0.43 19.88 -2.88
C SER A 132 0.05 18.56 -3.55
N GLU A 133 1.04 17.69 -3.74
CA GLU A 133 0.89 16.35 -4.30
C GLU A 133 1.93 15.41 -3.68
N ILE A 134 1.50 14.17 -3.46
CA ILE A 134 2.36 13.10 -2.99
C ILE A 134 1.96 11.78 -3.66
N ASP A 135 2.98 11.04 -4.09
CA ASP A 135 2.80 9.84 -4.91
C ASP A 135 3.38 8.65 -4.19
N THR A 136 2.84 7.46 -4.41
CA THR A 136 3.56 6.26 -3.99
C THR A 136 4.86 6.12 -4.78
N ASN A 137 5.96 5.84 -4.10
CA ASN A 137 7.27 5.55 -4.71
C ASN A 137 7.21 4.31 -5.63
N ARG A 138 6.29 3.38 -5.33
CA ARG A 138 5.96 2.23 -6.17
C ARG A 138 5.17 2.68 -7.40
N THR A 139 5.67 2.38 -8.59
CA THR A 139 5.01 2.63 -9.89
C THR A 139 4.57 1.34 -10.60
N ASP A 140 4.68 0.22 -9.90
CA ASP A 140 4.33 -1.12 -10.37
C ASP A 140 2.98 -1.60 -9.80
N ILE A 141 2.17 -0.69 -9.26
CA ILE A 141 0.86 -0.96 -8.63
C ILE A 141 -0.17 -1.25 -9.73
N MET A 142 -0.74 -2.45 -9.70
CA MET A 142 -1.73 -2.88 -10.68
C MET A 142 -2.72 -3.83 -10.02
N TYR A 143 -4.02 -3.58 -10.21
CA TYR A 143 -5.11 -4.30 -9.57
C TYR A 143 -5.03 -4.29 -8.03
N GLY A 144 -6.02 -3.73 -7.39
CA GLY A 144 -5.95 -3.52 -5.96
C GLY A 144 -7.22 -2.94 -5.38
N THR A 145 -7.20 -2.90 -4.06
CA THR A 145 -8.19 -2.22 -3.26
C THR A 145 -7.47 -1.13 -2.46
N PHE A 146 -7.77 0.12 -2.78
CA PHE A 146 -7.04 1.29 -2.32
C PHE A 146 -7.96 2.16 -1.45
N ARG A 147 -7.61 2.36 -0.17
CA ARG A 147 -8.40 3.11 0.80
C ARG A 147 -7.63 4.34 1.27
N ALA A 148 -8.29 5.48 1.32
CA ALA A 148 -7.79 6.70 1.94
C ALA A 148 -8.80 7.23 2.96
N GLY A 149 -8.36 7.39 4.21
CA GLY A 149 -9.16 8.04 5.24
C GLY A 149 -8.94 9.55 5.18
N MET A 150 -9.88 10.31 4.62
CA MET A 150 -9.70 11.75 4.38
C MET A 150 -10.80 12.59 5.03
N LYS A 151 -10.40 13.76 5.52
CA LYS A 151 -11.29 14.86 5.89
C LYS A 151 -11.06 16.00 4.92
N LEU A 152 -12.09 16.32 4.13
CA LEU A 152 -11.97 17.25 3.00
C LEU A 152 -12.13 18.70 3.45
N THR A 153 -11.57 19.62 2.67
CA THR A 153 -11.67 21.06 2.93
C THR A 153 -13.10 21.59 2.70
N ASN A 154 -13.55 22.53 3.54
CA ASN A 154 -14.76 23.33 3.27
C ASN A 154 -14.45 24.66 2.56
N VAL A 155 -13.18 24.95 2.28
CA VAL A 155 -12.76 26.18 1.61
C VAL A 155 -12.97 26.01 0.11
N SER A 156 -14.00 26.68 -0.41
CA SER A 156 -14.34 26.70 -1.83
C SER A 156 -13.18 27.19 -2.71
N GLY A 157 -13.05 26.59 -3.89
CA GLY A 157 -12.06 26.96 -4.91
C GLY A 157 -10.91 25.97 -5.06
N THR A 158 -11.08 24.71 -4.67
CA THR A 158 -10.04 23.67 -4.73
C THR A 158 -10.60 22.32 -5.17
N CYS A 159 -9.71 21.44 -5.62
CA CYS A 159 -9.97 20.02 -5.84
C CYS A 159 -9.08 19.19 -4.91
N SER A 160 -9.71 18.41 -4.03
CA SER A 160 -9.02 17.31 -3.34
C SER A 160 -9.13 16.07 -4.20
N ALA A 161 -8.07 15.30 -4.36
CA ALA A 161 -8.06 14.12 -5.21
C ALA A 161 -7.35 12.93 -4.56
N PHE A 162 -7.93 11.75 -4.75
CA PHE A 162 -7.31 10.46 -4.50
C PHE A 162 -7.47 9.62 -5.75
N PHE A 163 -6.36 9.24 -6.37
CA PHE A 163 -6.40 8.62 -7.69
C PHE A 163 -5.26 7.64 -7.91
N TRP A 164 -5.43 6.82 -8.95
CA TRP A 164 -4.38 5.96 -9.48
C TRP A 164 -3.96 6.50 -10.85
N TYR A 165 -2.66 6.57 -11.13
CA TYR A 165 -2.11 7.18 -12.34
C TYR A 165 -1.02 6.35 -13.02
N PHE A 166 -1.15 6.19 -14.34
CA PHE A 166 -0.05 5.80 -15.22
C PHE A 166 0.30 6.93 -16.21
N ASN A 167 -0.71 7.48 -16.88
CA ASN A 167 -0.62 8.66 -17.75
C ASN A 167 -2.01 9.27 -18.00
N ASP A 168 -2.07 10.41 -18.71
CA ASP A 168 -3.32 11.15 -19.02
C ASP A 168 -4.40 10.39 -19.80
N THR A 169 -4.15 9.12 -20.17
CA THR A 169 -5.13 8.27 -20.88
C THR A 169 -5.47 6.99 -20.12
N GLN A 170 -4.86 6.78 -18.96
CA GLN A 170 -5.03 5.63 -18.07
C GLN A 170 -4.82 6.12 -16.65
N GLU A 171 -5.93 6.51 -16.04
CA GLU A 171 -6.01 7.14 -14.72
C GLU A 171 -7.41 6.89 -14.15
N ILE A 172 -7.48 6.71 -12.84
CA ILE A 172 -8.71 6.43 -12.08
C ILE A 172 -8.86 7.51 -11.02
N ASP A 173 -9.85 8.37 -11.19
CA ASP A 173 -10.00 9.60 -10.41
C ASP A 173 -11.16 9.54 -9.41
N MET A 174 -10.89 9.94 -8.17
CA MET A 174 -11.90 10.47 -7.25
C MET A 174 -11.55 11.93 -6.93
N GLU A 175 -12.32 12.85 -7.49
CA GLU A 175 -12.08 14.29 -7.38
C GLU A 175 -13.22 15.03 -6.70
N PHE A 176 -12.87 15.80 -5.68
CA PHE A 176 -13.81 16.46 -4.79
C PHE A 176 -13.67 17.98 -4.92
N LEU A 177 -14.62 18.59 -5.64
CA LEU A 177 -14.62 20.01 -5.93
C LEU A 177 -15.31 20.77 -4.80
N SER A 178 -14.52 21.43 -3.95
CA SER A 178 -15.04 22.13 -2.76
C SER A 178 -16.03 23.24 -3.09
N LYS A 179 -16.00 23.77 -4.32
CA LYS A 179 -16.98 24.75 -4.82
C LYS A 179 -18.39 24.18 -5.02
N GLU A 180 -18.51 22.86 -5.15
CA GLU A 180 -19.78 22.18 -5.48
C GLU A 180 -20.54 21.73 -4.23
N TYR A 181 -19.91 21.82 -3.07
CA TYR A 181 -20.55 21.50 -1.80
C TYR A 181 -21.64 22.50 -1.46
N ASN A 182 -22.78 21.97 -1.00
CA ASN A 182 -23.89 22.77 -0.51
C ASN A 182 -24.42 22.16 0.78
N ALA A 183 -23.97 22.71 1.91
CA ALA A 183 -24.40 22.28 3.23
C ALA A 183 -25.88 22.59 3.53
N THR A 184 -26.50 23.53 2.80
CA THR A 184 -27.92 23.90 3.05
C THR A 184 -28.87 22.79 2.60
N ASN A 185 -28.52 22.03 1.56
CA ASN A 185 -29.31 20.89 1.08
C ASN A 185 -28.56 19.55 1.22
N SER A 186 -27.47 19.51 2.00
CA SER A 186 -26.64 18.32 2.23
C SER A 186 -26.18 17.66 0.92
N SER A 187 -25.75 18.47 -0.05
CA SER A 187 -25.28 18.00 -1.35
C SER A 187 -23.76 18.11 -1.42
N TYR A 188 -23.09 16.95 -1.52
CA TYR A 188 -21.63 16.87 -1.59
C TYR A 188 -21.23 15.97 -2.78
N PRO A 189 -21.10 16.53 -3.99
CA PRO A 189 -20.73 15.77 -5.17
C PRO A 189 -19.29 15.26 -5.10
N VAL A 190 -19.07 14.10 -5.72
CA VAL A 190 -17.74 13.58 -6.06
C VAL A 190 -17.72 13.25 -7.55
N ASN A 191 -16.66 13.68 -8.21
CA ASN A 191 -16.44 13.49 -9.63
C ASN A 191 -15.57 12.23 -9.80
N LEU A 192 -16.15 11.17 -10.37
CA LEU A 192 -15.50 9.90 -10.62
C LEU A 192 -15.18 9.81 -12.09
N VAL A 193 -13.91 9.55 -12.44
CA VAL A 193 -13.46 9.58 -13.84
C VAL A 193 -12.53 8.41 -14.13
N LEU A 194 -12.71 7.76 -15.27
CA LEU A 194 -11.64 6.99 -15.90
C LEU A 194 -11.14 7.78 -17.10
N GLN A 195 -9.92 8.31 -17.02
CA GLN A 195 -9.32 8.99 -18.15
C GLN A 195 -9.11 8.01 -19.30
N SER A 196 -9.23 8.50 -20.52
CA SER A 196 -9.15 7.67 -21.71
C SER A 196 -8.56 8.43 -22.87
N ARG A 197 -8.06 7.70 -23.87
CA ARG A 197 -7.66 8.30 -25.15
C ARG A 197 -8.80 9.13 -25.76
N GLN A 198 -10.04 8.65 -25.65
CA GLN A 198 -11.21 9.38 -26.17
C GLN A 198 -11.36 10.75 -25.47
N ALA A 199 -11.22 10.79 -24.15
CA ALA A 199 -11.25 12.05 -23.39
C ALA A 199 -10.12 12.98 -23.84
N ALA A 200 -8.89 12.48 -23.96
CA ALA A 200 -7.74 13.26 -24.42
C ALA A 200 -7.95 13.85 -25.83
N GLU A 201 -8.49 13.06 -26.76
CA GLU A 201 -8.84 13.52 -28.13
C GLU A 201 -9.98 14.56 -28.14
N GLN A 202 -10.80 14.60 -27.08
CA GLN A 202 -11.86 15.59 -26.84
C GLN A 202 -11.39 16.78 -25.98
N GLY A 203 -10.07 17.01 -25.91
CA GLY A 203 -9.50 18.12 -25.14
C GLY A 203 -9.48 17.86 -23.63
N TYR A 204 -9.34 16.59 -23.24
CA TYR A 204 -9.31 16.10 -21.87
C TYR A 204 -10.61 16.36 -21.11
N ASN A 205 -11.73 16.14 -21.80
CA ASN A 205 -13.06 16.22 -21.22
C ASN A 205 -13.70 14.84 -21.25
N ALA A 206 -13.94 14.26 -20.08
CA ALA A 206 -14.50 12.92 -19.94
C ALA A 206 -16.04 12.87 -20.00
N LEU A 207 -16.73 14.01 -19.92
CA LEU A 207 -18.20 14.11 -19.77
C LEU A 207 -18.98 13.24 -20.78
N ASP A 208 -18.57 13.23 -22.05
CA ASP A 208 -19.28 12.55 -23.13
C ASP A 208 -18.63 11.21 -23.53
N THR A 209 -17.71 10.69 -22.71
CA THR A 209 -17.00 9.44 -23.00
C THR A 209 -17.67 8.19 -22.41
N GLY A 210 -18.65 8.39 -21.52
CA GLY A 210 -19.24 7.31 -20.73
C GLY A 210 -18.38 6.87 -19.53
N ASN A 211 -17.26 7.55 -19.28
CA ASN A 211 -16.29 7.24 -18.24
C ASN A 211 -16.24 8.33 -17.16
N TYR A 212 -17.36 9.00 -16.94
CA TYR A 212 -17.49 10.10 -15.99
C TYR A 212 -18.83 9.99 -15.28
N VAL A 213 -18.79 9.92 -13.95
CA VAL A 213 -19.98 9.86 -13.09
C VAL A 213 -19.83 10.88 -11.98
N VAL A 214 -20.90 11.67 -11.78
CA VAL A 214 -21.03 12.48 -10.57
C VAL A 214 -21.88 11.69 -9.57
N ALA A 215 -21.25 11.22 -8.50
CA ALA A 215 -21.95 10.61 -7.38
C ALA A 215 -22.12 11.64 -6.24
N TYR A 216 -22.96 11.32 -5.26
CA TYR A 216 -23.23 12.19 -4.12
C TYR A 216 -22.88 11.44 -2.83
N LEU A 217 -22.03 12.05 -2.00
CA LEU A 217 -21.67 11.48 -0.71
C LEU A 217 -22.88 11.52 0.24
N PRO A 218 -23.10 10.46 1.04
CA PRO A 218 -24.22 10.40 1.98
C PRO A 218 -23.98 11.18 3.29
N PHE A 219 -22.87 11.93 3.37
CA PHE A 219 -22.39 12.65 4.54
C PHE A 219 -21.71 13.97 4.12
N ASP A 220 -21.49 14.86 5.09
CA ASP A 220 -20.65 16.06 4.88
C ASP A 220 -19.17 15.65 5.01
N PRO A 221 -18.40 15.66 3.91
CA PRO A 221 -17.00 15.20 3.93
C PRO A 221 -16.06 16.17 4.65
N THR A 222 -16.56 17.33 5.09
CA THR A 222 -15.77 18.38 5.74
C THR A 222 -15.85 18.35 7.25
N GLU A 223 -16.77 17.56 7.82
CA GLU A 223 -17.02 17.50 9.27
C GLU A 223 -16.14 16.44 9.96
N ASP A 224 -15.93 15.28 9.33
CA ASP A 224 -15.14 14.18 9.90
C ASP A 224 -14.30 13.44 8.84
N PHE A 225 -13.48 12.49 9.29
CA PHE A 225 -12.79 11.55 8.41
C PHE A 225 -13.76 10.49 7.89
N HIS A 226 -13.73 10.30 6.57
CA HIS A 226 -14.44 9.24 5.87
C HIS A 226 -13.47 8.40 5.06
N GLU A 227 -13.79 7.12 4.84
CA GLU A 227 -12.99 6.26 3.98
C GLU A 227 -13.48 6.36 2.54
N TYR A 228 -12.56 6.66 1.63
CA TYR A 228 -12.79 6.60 0.19
C TYR A 228 -12.01 5.42 -0.37
N ARG A 229 -12.68 4.55 -1.12
CA ARG A 229 -12.09 3.31 -1.65
C ARG A 229 -12.22 3.23 -3.17
N ILE A 230 -11.14 2.82 -3.82
CA ILE A 230 -11.08 2.43 -5.22
C ILE A 230 -10.72 0.96 -5.27
N ASP A 231 -11.63 0.13 -5.78
CA ASP A 231 -11.33 -1.25 -6.14
C ASP A 231 -11.05 -1.28 -7.65
N PHE A 232 -9.77 -1.39 -8.01
CA PHE A 232 -9.29 -1.49 -9.38
C PHE A 232 -9.09 -2.96 -9.74
N LEU A 233 -9.93 -3.51 -10.60
CA LEU A 233 -9.88 -4.90 -11.05
C LEU A 233 -9.57 -4.96 -12.57
N PRO A 234 -9.28 -6.14 -13.15
CA PRO A 234 -8.89 -6.25 -14.56
C PRO A 234 -9.87 -5.68 -15.59
N TYR A 235 -11.16 -5.61 -15.28
CA TYR A 235 -12.20 -5.18 -16.22
C TYR A 235 -13.17 -4.15 -15.65
N GLU A 236 -12.98 -3.76 -14.40
CA GLU A 236 -13.88 -2.82 -13.74
C GLU A 236 -13.16 -2.03 -12.66
N VAL A 237 -13.69 -0.87 -12.37
CA VAL A 237 -13.35 -0.04 -11.23
C VAL A 237 -14.61 0.24 -10.44
N ILE A 238 -14.55 0.00 -9.13
CA ILE A 238 -15.64 0.27 -8.21
C ILE A 238 -15.19 1.31 -7.19
N PHE A 239 -16.00 2.34 -7.02
CA PHE A 239 -15.74 3.45 -6.12
C PHE A 239 -16.65 3.35 -4.89
N TYR A 240 -16.11 3.61 -3.71
CA TYR A 240 -16.87 3.59 -2.47
C TYR A 240 -16.60 4.81 -1.59
N ALA A 241 -17.57 5.11 -0.75
CA ALA A 241 -17.43 5.99 0.41
C ALA A 241 -18.05 5.30 1.63
N ASP A 242 -17.29 5.14 2.71
CA ASP A 242 -17.69 4.40 3.92
C ASP A 242 -18.31 3.02 3.63
N ASN A 243 -17.66 2.28 2.71
CA ASN A 243 -18.08 0.96 2.24
C ASN A 243 -19.42 0.91 1.47
N GLU A 244 -20.00 2.07 1.12
CA GLU A 244 -21.14 2.17 0.21
C GLU A 244 -20.66 2.42 -1.23
N VAL A 245 -21.20 1.65 -2.19
CA VAL A 245 -20.86 1.80 -3.62
C VAL A 245 -21.38 3.15 -4.14
N LEU A 246 -20.47 3.94 -4.71
CA LEU A 246 -20.78 5.20 -5.39
C LEU A 246 -21.01 5.00 -6.89
N ALA A 247 -20.15 4.22 -7.53
CA ALA A 247 -20.25 3.86 -8.95
C ALA A 247 -19.41 2.64 -9.28
N THR A 248 -19.81 1.93 -10.34
CA THR A 248 -19.02 0.89 -11.00
C THR A 248 -18.82 1.30 -12.46
N MET A 249 -17.60 1.20 -12.97
CA MET A 249 -17.26 1.48 -14.36
C MET A 249 -16.46 0.33 -14.96
N ASP A 250 -16.97 -0.26 -16.03
CA ASP A 250 -16.47 -1.49 -16.67
C ASP A 250 -16.12 -1.28 -18.16
N SER A 251 -15.75 -0.05 -18.52
CA SER A 251 -15.52 0.35 -19.90
C SER A 251 -14.10 0.04 -20.38
N GLY A 252 -13.84 0.30 -21.68
CA GLY A 252 -12.49 0.24 -22.24
C GLY A 252 -11.50 1.28 -21.69
N ALA A 253 -11.91 2.15 -20.76
CA ALA A 253 -11.05 3.11 -20.08
C ALA A 253 -10.41 2.53 -18.79
N VAL A 254 -10.83 1.34 -18.34
CA VAL A 254 -10.18 0.65 -17.21
C VAL A 254 -8.69 0.47 -17.53
N PRO A 255 -7.76 0.95 -16.67
CA PRO A 255 -6.35 0.89 -16.97
C PRO A 255 -5.81 -0.52 -17.15
N THR A 256 -4.82 -0.67 -18.03
CA THR A 256 -4.19 -1.95 -18.38
C THR A 256 -2.67 -1.95 -18.16
N HIS A 257 -2.14 -0.83 -17.63
CA HIS A 257 -0.73 -0.65 -17.34
C HIS A 257 -0.53 -0.51 -15.83
N PRO A 258 0.66 -0.78 -15.30
CA PRO A 258 0.97 -0.47 -13.92
C PRO A 258 1.18 1.03 -13.73
N GLY A 259 0.93 1.50 -12.51
CA GLY A 259 0.98 2.90 -12.15
C GLY A 259 1.23 3.08 -10.66
N HIS A 260 0.80 4.21 -10.12
CA HIS A 260 1.01 4.60 -8.73
C HIS A 260 -0.25 5.27 -8.17
N LEU A 261 -0.33 5.35 -6.84
CA LEU A 261 -1.38 6.13 -6.18
C LEU A 261 -0.90 7.55 -5.96
N VAL A 262 -1.81 8.50 -6.05
CA VAL A 262 -1.56 9.92 -5.84
C VAL A 262 -2.61 10.48 -4.90
N LEU A 263 -2.14 11.33 -3.98
CA LEU A 263 -2.98 12.20 -3.16
C LEU A 263 -2.64 13.64 -3.50
N GLN A 264 -3.66 14.44 -3.80
CA GLN A 264 -3.45 15.81 -4.26
C GLN A 264 -4.49 16.75 -3.65
N GLN A 265 -4.08 17.99 -3.42
CA GLN A 265 -4.98 19.11 -3.14
C GLN A 265 -4.49 20.27 -4.00
N TRP A 266 -5.34 20.73 -4.92
CA TRP A 266 -4.91 21.61 -5.99
C TRP A 266 -5.97 22.65 -6.40
N SER A 267 -5.53 23.66 -7.13
CA SER A 267 -6.39 24.64 -7.76
C SER A 267 -5.64 25.37 -8.87
N ASN A 268 -6.26 25.47 -10.04
CA ASN A 268 -5.75 26.23 -11.18
C ASN A 268 -6.75 27.30 -11.66
N GLY A 269 -7.87 27.44 -10.95
CA GLY A 269 -8.93 28.40 -11.29
C GLY A 269 -9.71 28.10 -12.56
N ASN A 270 -9.67 26.86 -13.07
CA ASN A 270 -10.58 26.45 -14.13
C ASN A 270 -12.03 26.53 -13.61
N PRO A 271 -12.92 27.34 -14.23
CA PRO A 271 -14.27 27.57 -13.71
C PRO A 271 -15.17 26.33 -13.77
N LEU A 272 -14.85 25.35 -14.64
CA LEU A 272 -15.56 24.08 -14.73
C LEU A 272 -15.04 23.06 -13.71
N TRP A 273 -13.84 23.26 -13.15
CA TRP A 273 -13.22 22.33 -12.20
C TRP A 273 -12.93 22.97 -10.84
N SER A 274 -11.66 23.13 -10.43
CA SER A 274 -11.29 23.68 -9.12
C SER A 274 -11.91 25.05 -8.79
N GLY A 275 -12.10 25.94 -9.77
CA GLY A 275 -12.80 27.22 -9.61
C GLY A 275 -12.13 28.27 -8.72
N GLY A 276 -10.92 28.01 -8.21
CA GLY A 276 -10.18 28.91 -7.34
C GLY A 276 -9.37 30.01 -8.05
N PRO A 277 -8.30 30.54 -7.41
CA PRO A 277 -7.71 30.10 -6.13
C PRO A 277 -8.67 30.30 -4.96
N PRO A 278 -8.50 29.56 -3.84
CA PRO A 278 -9.34 29.73 -2.67
C PRO A 278 -9.09 31.08 -1.98
N ALA A 279 -10.10 31.61 -1.28
CA ALA A 279 -9.99 32.89 -0.56
C ALA A 279 -9.10 32.83 0.70
N HIS A 280 -8.88 31.63 1.23
CA HIS A 280 -8.03 31.32 2.38
C HIS A 280 -7.27 30.03 2.08
N ASP A 281 -6.20 29.76 2.83
CA ASP A 281 -5.51 28.48 2.70
C ASP A 281 -6.49 27.34 2.93
N SER A 282 -6.49 26.39 1.99
CA SER A 282 -7.40 25.26 1.96
C SER A 282 -6.61 23.99 2.27
N ILE A 283 -7.08 23.24 3.26
CA ILE A 283 -6.40 22.04 3.76
C ILE A 283 -7.35 20.86 3.65
N THR A 284 -6.88 19.78 3.02
CA THR A 284 -7.45 18.42 3.17
C THR A 284 -6.48 17.61 4.02
N THR A 285 -7.02 16.86 4.98
CA THR A 285 -6.21 16.02 5.87
C THR A 285 -6.43 14.55 5.54
N VAL A 286 -5.34 13.80 5.36
CA VAL A 286 -5.35 12.36 5.15
C VAL A 286 -4.84 11.69 6.41
N SER A 287 -5.69 10.91 7.08
CA SER A 287 -5.32 10.18 8.30
C SER A 287 -4.52 8.92 7.99
N TYR A 288 -4.91 8.18 6.95
CA TYR A 288 -4.22 6.98 6.52
C TYR A 288 -4.42 6.68 5.03
N VAL A 289 -3.52 5.86 4.49
CA VAL A 289 -3.73 5.11 3.25
C VAL A 289 -3.47 3.64 3.50
N LYS A 290 -4.33 2.77 2.95
CA LYS A 290 -4.16 1.32 2.93
C LYS A 290 -4.44 0.83 1.52
N ALA A 291 -3.40 0.39 0.84
CA ALA A 291 -3.46 -0.15 -0.50
C ALA A 291 -3.02 -1.61 -0.46
N TYR A 292 -3.88 -2.52 -0.93
CA TYR A 292 -3.54 -3.93 -1.12
C TYR A 292 -3.68 -4.25 -2.59
N PHE A 293 -2.62 -4.79 -3.20
CA PHE A 293 -2.55 -4.86 -4.66
C PHE A 293 -1.67 -5.98 -5.17
N ASN A 294 -1.67 -6.16 -6.49
CA ASN A 294 -0.71 -7.00 -7.19
C ASN A 294 0.40 -6.15 -7.84
N SER A 295 1.62 -6.65 -7.77
CA SER A 295 2.75 -6.00 -8.41
C SER A 295 2.95 -6.51 -9.84
N SER A 296 3.14 -5.58 -10.78
CA SER A 296 3.64 -5.90 -12.12
C SER A 296 5.15 -6.21 -12.16
N SER A 297 5.89 -5.96 -11.07
CA SER A 297 7.32 -6.19 -11.00
C SER A 297 7.67 -7.68 -10.94
N PRO A 298 8.51 -8.19 -11.86
CA PRO A 298 8.96 -9.58 -11.82
C PRO A 298 9.73 -9.93 -10.53
N GLN A 299 10.38 -8.95 -9.91
CA GLN A 299 11.08 -9.19 -8.65
C GLN A 299 10.08 -9.43 -7.52
N ARG A 300 9.04 -8.61 -7.42
CA ARG A 300 8.00 -8.74 -6.39
C ARG A 300 7.20 -10.03 -6.53
N GLN A 301 6.91 -10.44 -7.76
CA GLN A 301 6.27 -11.74 -8.04
C GLN A 301 7.15 -12.92 -7.58
N LYS A 302 8.47 -12.83 -7.77
CA LYS A 302 9.43 -13.82 -7.23
C LYS A 302 9.48 -13.78 -5.70
N ASP A 303 9.52 -12.60 -5.10
CA ASP A 303 9.56 -12.44 -3.65
C ASP A 303 8.30 -13.04 -3.00
N TRP A 304 7.13 -12.82 -3.61
CA TRP A 304 5.87 -13.46 -3.21
C TRP A 304 5.95 -14.98 -3.34
N ALA A 305 6.40 -15.51 -4.48
CA ALA A 305 6.51 -16.97 -4.68
C ALA A 305 7.48 -17.65 -3.70
N LEU A 306 8.49 -16.92 -3.21
CA LEU A 306 9.41 -17.40 -2.18
C LEU A 306 8.81 -17.33 -0.77
N ARG A 307 7.96 -16.33 -0.51
CA ARG A 307 7.31 -16.07 0.78
C ARG A 307 6.09 -16.98 1.01
N CYS A 308 5.27 -17.19 -0.02
CA CYS A 308 4.08 -18.04 0.02
C CYS A 308 4.47 -19.51 -0.19
N HIS A 309 4.50 -20.29 0.90
CA HIS A 309 4.87 -21.71 0.84
C HIS A 309 3.69 -22.64 0.58
N ASP A 310 2.56 -22.37 1.23
CA ASP A 310 1.34 -23.17 1.13
C ASP A 310 0.13 -22.23 1.28
N PRO A 311 -0.53 -21.84 0.17
CA PRO A 311 -1.67 -20.92 0.22
C PRO A 311 -2.90 -21.51 0.94
N ASP A 312 -2.95 -22.84 1.11
CA ASP A 312 -4.04 -23.52 1.81
C ASP A 312 -3.75 -23.67 3.32
N ALA A 313 -2.56 -23.26 3.78
CA ALA A 313 -2.23 -23.31 5.19
C ALA A 313 -3.09 -22.32 6.01
N PRO A 314 -3.40 -22.63 7.28
CA PRO A 314 -4.13 -21.71 8.14
C PRO A 314 -3.43 -20.35 8.23
N ASN A 315 -4.19 -19.27 8.08
CA ASN A 315 -3.73 -17.88 8.07
C ASN A 315 -2.75 -17.51 6.96
N ALA A 316 -2.54 -18.36 5.94
CA ALA A 316 -1.65 -18.05 4.82
C ALA A 316 -2.08 -16.77 4.09
N ILE A 317 -3.39 -16.59 3.99
CA ILE A 317 -4.05 -15.44 3.39
C ILE A 317 -4.92 -14.79 4.45
N CYS A 318 -4.75 -13.49 4.68
CA CYS A 318 -5.49 -12.77 5.70
C CYS A 318 -6.58 -11.88 5.11
N PRO A 319 -7.82 -11.95 5.61
CA PRO A 319 -8.87 -11.05 5.16
C PRO A 319 -8.57 -9.61 5.59
N ILE A 320 -8.75 -8.68 4.66
CA ILE A 320 -8.67 -7.24 4.90
C ILE A 320 -9.92 -6.84 5.72
N PRO A 321 -9.76 -6.25 6.91
CA PRO A 321 -10.91 -5.84 7.71
C PRO A 321 -11.65 -4.66 7.06
N GLU A 322 -12.97 -4.78 6.91
CA GLU A 322 -13.83 -3.72 6.37
C GLU A 322 -14.52 -2.93 7.49
N ALA A 323 -14.44 -1.60 7.43
CA ALA A 323 -15.21 -0.73 8.31
C ALA A 323 -16.69 -0.82 7.96
N THR A 324 -17.56 -0.76 8.97
CA THR A 324 -19.01 -0.69 8.78
C THR A 324 -19.59 0.44 9.62
N THR A 325 -20.83 0.85 9.32
CA THR A 325 -21.58 1.83 10.10
C THR A 325 -21.69 1.49 11.59
N SER A 326 -21.57 0.21 11.96
CA SER A 326 -21.60 -0.26 13.35
C SER A 326 -20.22 -0.59 13.93
N ASN A 327 -19.17 -0.62 13.12
CA ASN A 327 -17.81 -0.94 13.55
C ASN A 327 -16.75 -0.18 12.72
N ALA A 328 -16.29 0.94 13.26
CA ALA A 328 -15.20 1.73 12.68
C ALA A 328 -13.80 1.23 13.10
N SER A 329 -13.66 0.19 13.94
CA SER A 329 -12.36 -0.30 14.40
C SER A 329 -11.36 -0.63 13.28
N PRO A 330 -11.79 -1.14 12.11
CA PRO A 330 -10.89 -1.38 10.97
C PRO A 330 -10.14 -0.14 10.47
N THR A 331 -10.68 1.07 10.64
CA THR A 331 -9.99 2.32 10.22
C THR A 331 -8.65 2.50 10.93
N GLY A 332 -8.57 2.17 12.22
CA GLY A 332 -7.33 2.22 13.02
C GLY A 332 -6.53 0.90 13.04
N TRP A 333 -6.94 -0.10 12.26
CA TRP A 333 -6.29 -1.40 12.20
C TRP A 333 -5.35 -1.48 11.00
N PHE A 334 -4.13 -1.96 11.23
CA PHE A 334 -3.08 -2.08 10.22
C PHE A 334 -2.36 -3.43 10.37
N PHE A 335 -2.11 -4.13 9.26
CA PHE A 335 -1.29 -5.35 9.25
C PHE A 335 0.15 -5.05 9.71
N THR A 336 0.67 -3.87 9.36
CA THR A 336 1.98 -3.34 9.78
C THR A 336 2.09 -3.08 11.28
N TYR A 337 0.99 -3.12 12.03
CA TYR A 337 1.02 -3.07 13.50
C TYR A 337 0.90 -4.45 14.15
N GLN A 338 0.51 -5.46 13.38
CA GLN A 338 0.44 -6.83 13.88
C GLN A 338 1.80 -7.52 13.83
N ASN A 339 1.98 -8.47 14.73
CA ASN A 339 3.15 -9.35 14.71
C ASN A 339 2.99 -10.34 13.57
N ASN A 340 4.07 -10.57 12.83
CA ASN A 340 4.18 -11.61 11.79
C ASN A 340 3.27 -11.51 10.57
N MET A 341 2.47 -10.46 10.39
CA MET A 341 1.52 -10.33 9.27
C MET A 341 2.04 -9.57 8.04
N THR A 342 3.26 -9.04 8.10
CA THR A 342 3.92 -8.27 7.02
C THR A 342 5.37 -8.73 6.81
N ASN A 343 5.68 -9.96 7.22
CA ASN A 343 7.03 -10.52 7.10
C ASN A 343 7.48 -10.54 5.64
N ASN A 344 8.69 -10.04 5.38
CA ASN A 344 9.27 -9.90 4.03
C ASN A 344 8.39 -9.11 3.05
N GLN A 345 7.45 -8.29 3.55
CA GLN A 345 6.84 -7.22 2.77
C GLN A 345 7.75 -5.99 2.81
N THR A 346 7.60 -5.11 1.81
CA THR A 346 8.26 -3.80 1.82
C THR A 346 7.26 -2.82 2.39
N VAL A 347 7.52 -2.36 3.61
CA VAL A 347 6.68 -1.42 4.34
C VAL A 347 7.56 -0.31 4.91
N SER A 348 7.15 0.94 4.76
CA SER A 348 7.88 2.07 5.36
C SER A 348 7.95 1.98 6.89
N GLY A 349 9.02 2.53 7.47
CA GLY A 349 9.14 2.68 8.93
C GLY A 349 9.49 1.43 9.74
N ARG A 350 9.64 0.26 9.12
CA ARG A 350 10.28 -0.91 9.75
C ARG A 350 11.64 -1.18 9.10
N ASP A 351 12.70 -1.13 9.92
CA ASP A 351 13.97 -1.73 9.53
C ASP A 351 13.71 -3.19 9.13
N THR A 352 14.03 -3.53 7.89
CA THR A 352 14.02 -4.91 7.38
C THR A 352 15.10 -5.80 8.03
N SER A 353 15.68 -5.38 9.16
CA SER A 353 16.75 -6.07 9.88
C SER A 353 16.28 -7.21 10.79
N ALA A 354 15.09 -7.77 10.55
CA ALA A 354 14.68 -9.06 11.10
C ALA A 354 14.80 -10.17 10.05
N GLY A 355 15.89 -10.20 9.28
CA GLY A 355 16.10 -11.22 8.25
C GLY A 355 17.54 -11.42 7.74
N ALA A 356 18.47 -10.52 8.05
CA ALA A 356 19.87 -10.68 7.64
C ALA A 356 20.81 -10.34 8.80
N ARG A 357 21.14 -11.36 9.61
CA ARG A 357 22.42 -11.31 10.33
C ARG A 357 23.51 -11.40 9.26
N PRO A 358 24.48 -10.47 9.19
CA PRO A 358 25.64 -10.70 8.34
C PRO A 358 26.29 -11.98 8.85
N PHE A 359 26.56 -12.90 7.93
CA PHE A 359 27.34 -14.10 8.20
C PHE A 359 28.73 -13.62 8.67
N SER A 360 28.91 -13.45 9.97
CA SER A 360 30.23 -13.37 10.58
C SER A 360 30.83 -14.75 10.39
N GLY A 361 31.67 -14.87 9.36
CA GLY A 361 32.44 -16.07 9.11
C GLY A 361 33.36 -16.33 10.28
N THR A 362 32.87 -17.11 11.25
CA THR A 362 33.74 -17.82 12.18
C THR A 362 34.42 -18.91 11.38
N LEU A 363 35.65 -18.60 10.96
CA LEU A 363 36.61 -19.52 10.37
C LEU A 363 36.92 -20.61 11.41
N VAL A 364 36.12 -21.67 11.47
CA VAL A 364 36.42 -22.85 12.26
C VAL A 364 37.47 -23.65 11.48
N TRP A 365 38.74 -23.41 11.82
CA TRP A 365 39.85 -24.29 11.44
C TRP A 365 39.60 -25.69 12.03
N SER A 366 39.12 -26.59 11.17
CA SER A 366 39.13 -28.02 11.47
C SER A 366 40.56 -28.52 11.32
N VAL A 367 41.23 -28.74 12.44
CA VAL A 367 42.56 -29.38 12.49
C VAL A 367 42.42 -30.82 12.00
N LEU A 368 42.74 -31.07 10.73
CA LEU A 368 43.07 -32.40 10.24
C LEU A 368 44.58 -32.57 10.36
N ALA A 369 44.98 -33.22 11.46
CA ALA A 369 46.33 -33.71 11.66
C ALA A 369 46.61 -34.82 10.65
N VAL A 370 47.40 -34.53 9.62
CA VAL A 370 48.05 -35.54 8.78
C VAL A 370 49.52 -35.56 9.15
N ALA A 371 49.92 -36.62 9.85
CA ALA A 371 51.31 -36.91 10.15
C ALA A 371 52.03 -37.35 8.86
N PHE A 372 53.02 -36.57 8.43
CA PHE A 372 54.07 -37.07 7.54
C PHE A 372 55.41 -36.98 8.24
N ALA A 373 56.00 -38.16 8.43
CA ALA A 373 57.31 -38.36 8.99
C ALA A 373 58.39 -37.81 8.05
N ILE A 374 59.33 -37.07 8.63
CA ILE A 374 60.56 -36.62 8.00
C ILE A 374 61.49 -37.84 7.87
N VAL A 375 61.91 -38.15 6.64
CA VAL A 375 63.21 -38.76 6.38
C VAL A 375 63.91 -37.86 5.37
N GLY A 376 64.96 -37.20 5.83
CA GLY A 376 65.81 -36.34 5.00
C GLY A 376 66.90 -37.12 4.27
N TRP A 377 67.85 -36.31 3.77
CA TRP A 377 69.12 -36.60 3.08
C TRP A 377 68.99 -36.42 1.57
N GLU A 378 69.43 -35.27 1.07
CA GLU A 378 70.80 -34.93 0.64
C GLU A 378 71.00 -35.21 -0.85
N LEU A 379 71.29 -34.10 -1.56
CA LEU A 379 72.31 -33.97 -2.59
C LEU A 379 72.34 -34.97 -3.75
N ASP A 380 72.25 -34.37 -4.95
CA ASP A 380 73.36 -34.28 -5.92
C ASP A 380 73.13 -34.86 -7.33
N VAL A 381 73.46 -33.99 -8.30
CA VAL A 381 73.93 -34.20 -9.67
C VAL A 381 73.03 -34.96 -10.68
N TRP A 382 72.44 -34.24 -11.65
CA TRP A 382 72.97 -33.93 -13.00
C TRP A 382 71.94 -33.18 -13.83
#